data_AF-A0A7X8D6X6-F1
#
_entry.id   AF-A0A7X8D6X6-F1
#
_cell.length_a   1.000
_cell.length_b   1.000
_cell.length_c   1.000
_cell.angle_alpha   90.00
_cell.angle_beta   90.00
_cell.angle_gamma   90.00
#
_symmetry.space_group_name_H-M   'P 1'
#
loop_
_entity.id
_entity.type
_entity.pdbx_description
1 polymer ?
#
loop_
_entity_poly.entity_id
_entity_poly.type
_entity_poly.pdbx_seq_one_letter_code
_entity_poly.pdbx_strand_id
1 'polypeptide(L)'
;MLRRSVVAVAALCLSGAALAQQNVTRLIVPFSAGGPIDISARVLAEGVKEHLGTVIIENKPGAGGNIGSDLVAKAKPDGKTIGVATLASHAVNPWLYSSMPYDADKDFAGISLMVYVPNVLVMNSEHAEKLGIQSVADLIAYAKANPGKLNYGSGGNGSGGHLAGELFKKQAEVDIVHIPYNGGAPAQMALLSAEVDFTFDNLATAAPNIQNGKL
;
A
#
# COMPACT_ATOMS: atom_id res chain seq x y z
N MET A 1 9.15 -32.64 63.76
CA MET A 1 8.26 -32.64 62.58
C MET A 1 7.64 -31.26 62.26
N LEU A 2 8.18 -30.13 62.76
CA LEU A 2 7.61 -28.78 62.57
C LEU A 2 8.51 -27.80 61.78
N ARG A 3 9.38 -28.31 60.90
CA ARG A 3 10.36 -27.46 60.16
C ARG A 3 10.24 -27.50 58.64
N ARG A 4 9.28 -28.27 58.10
CA ARG A 4 9.08 -28.42 56.64
C ARG A 4 7.89 -27.65 56.08
N SER A 5 7.06 -27.04 56.92
CA SER A 5 5.80 -26.41 56.47
C SER A 5 5.89 -24.91 56.19
N VAL A 6 7.03 -24.26 56.42
CA VAL A 6 7.16 -22.79 56.27
C VAL A 6 7.62 -22.39 54.86
N VAL A 7 8.21 -23.30 54.08
CA VAL A 7 8.80 -22.94 52.77
C VAL A 7 7.76 -22.91 51.63
N ALA A 8 6.61 -23.57 51.79
CA ALA A 8 5.63 -23.71 50.70
C ALA A 8 4.70 -22.50 50.50
N VAL A 9 4.56 -21.60 51.48
CA VAL A 9 3.60 -20.48 51.40
C VAL A 9 4.24 -19.20 50.84
N ALA A 10 5.57 -19.08 50.85
CA ALA A 10 6.25 -17.88 50.34
C ALA A 10 6.38 -17.82 48.80
N ALA A 11 6.12 -18.92 48.08
CA ALA A 11 6.29 -18.98 46.63
C ALA A 11 5.08 -18.49 45.81
N LEU A 12 3.93 -18.24 46.43
CA LEU A 12 2.69 -17.83 45.75
C LEU A 12 2.49 -16.31 45.65
N CYS A 13 3.35 -15.50 46.27
CA CYS A 13 3.21 -14.03 46.26
C CYS A 13 4.14 -13.31 45.26
N LEU A 14 4.91 -14.06 44.46
CA LEU A 14 5.83 -13.51 43.45
C LEU A 14 5.33 -13.65 42.01
N SER A 15 4.06 -14.02 41.81
CA SER A 15 3.35 -13.71 40.58
C SER A 15 3.10 -12.20 40.56
N GLY A 16 4.17 -11.43 40.38
CA GLY A 16 4.07 -10.02 40.03
C GLY A 16 3.10 -9.95 38.87
N ALA A 17 2.03 -9.18 39.05
CA ALA A 17 1.15 -8.85 37.95
C ALA A 17 2.05 -8.44 36.79
N ALA A 18 2.02 -9.20 35.70
CA ALA A 18 2.66 -8.80 34.46
C ALA A 18 1.89 -7.56 33.97
N LEU A 19 2.16 -6.41 34.57
CA LEU A 19 1.77 -5.09 34.11
C LEU A 19 2.67 -4.74 32.94
N ALA A 20 2.54 -5.52 31.88
CA ALA A 20 3.02 -5.20 30.56
C ALA A 20 1.91 -5.55 29.58
N GLN A 21 0.70 -5.02 29.83
CA GLN A 21 -0.20 -4.76 28.72
C GLN A 21 0.49 -3.66 27.92
N GLN A 22 1.47 -4.03 27.09
CA GLN A 22 2.04 -3.10 26.14
C GLN A 22 0.85 -2.50 25.40
N ASN A 23 0.80 -1.17 25.31
CA ASN A 23 -0.17 -0.50 24.46
C ASN A 23 0.21 -0.88 23.01
N VAL A 24 -0.31 -2.02 22.56
CA VAL A 24 -0.11 -2.53 21.22
C VAL A 24 -1.22 -1.98 20.36
N THR A 25 -0.85 -1.27 19.31
CA THR A 25 -1.78 -0.82 18.27
C THR A 25 -1.53 -1.66 17.03
N ARG A 26 -2.58 -2.21 16.43
CA ARG A 26 -2.53 -2.88 15.13
C ARG A 26 -2.81 -1.87 14.03
N LEU A 27 -1.89 -1.73 13.09
CA LEU A 27 -2.03 -0.89 11.91
C LEU A 27 -2.22 -1.78 10.68
N ILE A 28 -3.43 -1.80 10.14
CA ILE A 28 -3.76 -2.56 8.93
C ILE A 28 -3.33 -1.75 7.70
N VAL A 29 -2.44 -2.33 6.91
CA VAL A 29 -2.01 -1.78 5.61
C VAL A 29 -2.72 -2.58 4.51
N PRO A 30 -3.60 -1.98 3.69
CA PRO A 30 -4.45 -2.72 2.75
C PRO A 30 -3.73 -3.16 1.45
N PHE A 31 -2.39 -3.21 1.46
CA PHE A 31 -1.55 -3.56 0.32
C PHE A 31 -0.35 -4.41 0.76
N SER A 32 0.33 -5.04 -0.21
CA SER A 32 1.48 -5.91 0.02
C SER A 32 2.62 -5.19 0.73
N ALA A 33 3.39 -5.96 1.51
CA ALA A 33 4.60 -5.47 2.18
C ALA A 33 5.64 -4.98 1.18
N GLY A 34 6.47 -4.02 1.60
CA GLY A 34 7.52 -3.41 0.75
C GLY A 34 7.00 -2.41 -0.28
N GLY A 35 5.68 -2.22 -0.39
CA GLY A 35 5.11 -1.14 -1.19
C GLY A 35 5.21 0.24 -0.50
N PRO A 36 4.88 1.32 -1.21
CA PRO A 36 5.03 2.69 -0.69
C PRO A 36 4.24 2.93 0.59
N ILE A 37 3.01 2.41 0.66
CA ILE A 37 2.15 2.54 1.86
C ILE A 37 2.74 1.81 3.06
N ASP A 38 3.29 0.60 2.86
CA ASP A 38 3.93 -0.18 3.91
C ASP A 38 5.19 0.52 4.45
N ILE A 39 6.03 1.05 3.54
CA ILE A 39 7.21 1.81 3.91
C ILE A 39 6.83 3.05 4.73
N SER A 40 5.84 3.83 4.29
CA SER A 40 5.35 4.99 5.05
C SER A 40 4.79 4.59 6.41
N ALA A 41 4.03 3.50 6.48
CA ALA A 41 3.47 2.99 7.73
C ALA A 41 4.56 2.57 8.72
N ARG A 42 5.65 1.95 8.25
CA ARG A 42 6.81 1.55 9.08
C ARG A 42 7.55 2.76 9.64
N VAL A 43 7.77 3.79 8.82
CA VAL A 43 8.38 5.05 9.27
C VAL A 43 7.51 5.73 10.32
N LEU A 44 6.19 5.79 10.09
CA LEU A 44 5.22 6.32 11.06
C LEU A 44 5.27 5.55 12.38
N ALA A 45 5.23 4.21 12.32
CA ALA A 45 5.23 3.33 13.48
C ALA A 45 6.45 3.54 14.38
N GLU A 46 7.64 3.72 13.81
CA GLU A 46 8.84 4.04 14.59
C GLU A 46 8.76 5.44 15.20
N GLY A 47 8.28 6.44 14.44
CA GLY A 47 8.17 7.82 14.91
C GLY A 47 7.18 8.03 16.07
N VAL A 48 6.14 7.20 16.17
CA VAL A 48 5.12 7.31 17.23
C VAL A 48 5.39 6.40 18.42
N LYS A 49 6.43 5.57 18.38
CA LYS A 49 6.70 4.50 19.35
C LYS A 49 6.81 4.98 20.80
N GLU A 50 7.42 6.16 21.03
CA GLU A 50 7.55 6.73 22.37
C GLU A 50 6.20 7.16 22.98
N HIS A 51 5.21 7.46 22.14
CA HIS A 51 3.90 7.99 22.56
C HIS A 51 2.81 6.91 22.55
N LEU A 52 2.77 6.08 21.52
CA LEU A 52 1.74 5.07 21.31
C LEU A 52 2.16 3.66 21.73
N GLY A 53 3.45 3.45 22.02
CA GLY A 53 4.00 2.13 22.26
C GLY A 53 4.16 1.34 20.95
N THR A 54 4.14 0.01 21.06
CA THR A 54 4.37 -0.89 19.93
C THR A 54 3.24 -0.82 18.90
N VAL A 55 3.58 -0.48 17.65
CA VAL A 55 2.65 -0.56 16.51
C VAL A 55 2.98 -1.79 15.67
N ILE A 56 2.06 -2.75 15.58
CA ILE A 56 2.18 -3.95 14.75
C ILE A 56 1.54 -3.68 13.40
N ILE A 57 2.33 -3.77 12.34
CA ILE A 57 1.86 -3.59 10.96
C ILE A 57 1.42 -4.92 10.38
N GLU A 58 0.19 -4.98 9.88
CA GLU A 58 -0.36 -6.15 9.19
C GLU A 58 -0.76 -5.80 7.76
N ASN A 59 -0.06 -6.39 6.78
CA ASN A 59 -0.38 -6.24 5.37
C ASN A 59 -1.56 -7.16 4.98
N LYS A 60 -2.66 -6.59 4.49
CA LYS A 60 -3.90 -7.28 4.09
C LYS A 60 -4.29 -6.89 2.65
N PRO A 61 -3.55 -7.35 1.63
CA PRO A 61 -3.80 -6.97 0.24
C PRO A 61 -5.06 -7.62 -0.34
N GLY A 62 -5.54 -7.05 -1.45
CA GLY A 62 -6.58 -7.60 -2.31
C GLY A 62 -7.78 -6.68 -2.52
N ALA A 63 -8.47 -6.87 -3.65
CA ALA A 63 -9.66 -6.10 -4.05
C ALA A 63 -9.48 -4.57 -3.95
N GLY A 64 -8.37 -4.04 -4.48
CA GLY A 64 -8.08 -2.60 -4.42
C GLY A 64 -7.96 -2.04 -2.99
N GLY A 65 -7.66 -2.89 -2.01
CA GLY A 65 -7.55 -2.54 -0.60
C GLY A 65 -8.83 -2.79 0.22
N ASN A 66 -9.92 -3.23 -0.41
CA ASN A 66 -11.18 -3.48 0.30
C ASN A 66 -11.05 -4.54 1.39
N ILE A 67 -10.23 -5.57 1.21
CA ILE A 67 -10.06 -6.63 2.22
C ILE A 67 -9.47 -6.03 3.52
N GLY A 68 -8.43 -5.21 3.41
CA GLY A 68 -7.82 -4.56 4.56
C GLY A 68 -8.74 -3.53 5.21
N SER A 69 -9.42 -2.71 4.41
CA SER A 69 -10.35 -1.70 4.94
C SER A 69 -11.59 -2.32 5.61
N ASP A 70 -12.11 -3.43 5.10
CA ASP A 70 -13.21 -4.17 5.72
C ASP A 70 -12.86 -4.71 7.11
N LEU A 71 -11.63 -5.22 7.27
CA LEU A 71 -11.13 -5.67 8.58
C LEU A 71 -11.07 -4.54 9.60
N VAL A 72 -10.81 -3.31 9.17
CA VAL A 72 -10.75 -2.13 10.03
C VAL A 72 -12.17 -1.66 10.36
N ALA A 73 -13.07 -1.58 9.38
CA ALA A 73 -14.47 -1.19 9.57
C ALA A 73 -15.19 -2.08 10.60
N LYS A 74 -14.87 -3.37 10.62
CA LYS A 74 -15.49 -4.37 11.51
C LYS A 74 -14.72 -4.60 12.82
N ALA A 75 -13.62 -3.87 13.04
CA ALA A 75 -12.86 -3.98 14.26
C ALA A 75 -13.63 -3.40 15.47
N LYS A 76 -13.22 -3.79 16.68
CA LYS A 76 -13.73 -3.13 17.89
C LYS A 76 -13.34 -1.64 17.85
N PRO A 77 -14.27 -0.71 18.12
CA PRO A 77 -13.99 0.73 18.10
C PRO A 77 -13.29 1.19 19.39
N ASP A 78 -12.21 0.51 19.78
CA ASP A 78 -11.43 0.77 21.01
C ASP A 78 -10.08 1.48 20.72
N GLY A 79 -9.83 1.85 19.46
CA GLY A 79 -8.61 2.51 19.02
C GLY A 79 -7.37 1.61 18.95
N LYS A 80 -7.49 0.30 19.22
CA LYS A 80 -6.36 -0.65 19.14
C LYS A 80 -6.18 -1.27 17.78
N THR A 81 -7.15 -1.12 16.87
CA THR A 81 -7.01 -1.47 15.45
C THR A 81 -7.32 -0.23 14.63
N ILE A 82 -6.33 0.24 13.88
CA ILE A 82 -6.44 1.36 12.96
C ILE A 82 -6.03 0.89 11.56
N GLY A 83 -6.43 1.63 10.53
CA GLY A 83 -6.15 1.31 9.14
C GLY A 83 -5.55 2.47 8.39
N VAL A 84 -4.76 2.17 7.37
CA VAL A 84 -4.39 3.18 6.38
C VAL A 84 -5.53 3.34 5.38
N ALA A 85 -6.21 4.48 5.42
CA ALA A 85 -7.13 4.90 4.37
C ALA A 85 -6.35 5.30 3.12
N THR A 86 -6.88 4.95 1.95
CA THR A 86 -6.23 5.25 0.67
C THR A 86 -7.25 5.81 -0.31
N LEU A 87 -6.78 6.52 -1.33
CA LEU A 87 -7.62 6.95 -2.45
C LEU A 87 -8.41 5.78 -3.04
N ALA A 88 -7.76 4.62 -3.22
CA ALA A 88 -8.42 3.43 -3.76
C ALA A 88 -9.60 2.98 -2.88
N SER A 89 -9.36 2.68 -1.61
CA SER A 89 -10.38 2.13 -0.71
C SER A 89 -11.52 3.10 -0.39
N HIS A 90 -11.22 4.40 -0.19
CA HIS A 90 -12.20 5.34 0.31
C HIS A 90 -12.83 6.23 -0.76
N ALA A 91 -12.18 6.44 -1.91
CA ALA A 91 -12.67 7.35 -2.94
C ALA A 91 -12.99 6.67 -4.27
N VAL A 92 -12.29 5.59 -4.64
CA VAL A 92 -12.46 4.95 -5.96
C VAL A 92 -13.35 3.73 -5.90
N ASN A 93 -13.08 2.82 -4.97
CA ASN A 93 -13.76 1.54 -4.88
C ASN A 93 -15.29 1.66 -4.72
N PRO A 94 -15.86 2.64 -3.99
CA PRO A 94 -17.31 2.86 -3.95
C PRO A 94 -17.97 3.09 -5.32
N TRP A 95 -17.21 3.57 -6.30
CA TRP A 95 -17.69 3.82 -7.67
C TRP A 95 -17.25 2.74 -8.66
N LEU A 96 -16.24 1.95 -8.31
CA LEU A 96 -15.67 0.92 -9.16
C LEU A 96 -16.31 -0.46 -8.95
N TYR A 97 -16.64 -0.81 -7.70
CA TYR A 97 -17.24 -2.10 -7.37
C TYR A 97 -18.77 -1.96 -7.27
N SER A 98 -19.49 -2.95 -7.80
CA SER A 98 -20.95 -3.01 -7.71
C SER A 98 -21.47 -3.20 -6.28
N SER A 99 -20.65 -3.77 -5.40
CA SER A 99 -20.95 -3.97 -3.99
C SER A 99 -19.71 -3.71 -3.14
N MET A 100 -19.86 -2.92 -2.09
CA MET A 100 -18.80 -2.63 -1.12
C MET A 100 -19.06 -3.35 0.20
N PRO A 101 -18.01 -3.84 0.90
CA PRO A 101 -18.18 -4.52 2.18
C PRO A 101 -18.27 -3.58 3.39
N TYR A 102 -18.09 -2.27 3.17
CA TYR A 102 -18.19 -1.19 4.15
C TYR A 102 -18.69 0.10 3.48
N ASP A 103 -19.17 1.05 4.28
CA ASP A 103 -19.46 2.43 3.89
C ASP A 103 -18.21 3.31 4.17
N ALA A 104 -17.58 3.80 3.11
CA ALA A 104 -16.31 4.54 3.21
C ALA A 104 -16.43 5.87 3.97
N ASP A 105 -17.63 6.44 4.07
CA ASP A 105 -17.88 7.71 4.73
C ASP A 105 -18.34 7.53 6.19
N LYS A 106 -19.03 6.42 6.50
CA LYS A 106 -19.68 6.22 7.81
C LYS A 106 -18.98 5.23 8.73
N ASP A 107 -18.27 4.25 8.19
CA ASP A 107 -17.72 3.15 9.00
C ASP A 107 -16.33 3.48 9.58
N PHE A 108 -15.79 4.66 9.28
CA PHE A 108 -14.45 5.08 9.71
C PHE A 108 -14.46 6.44 10.38
N ALA A 109 -13.70 6.56 11.47
CA ALA A 109 -13.33 7.83 12.06
C ALA A 109 -11.95 8.27 11.50
N GLY A 110 -11.91 9.39 10.79
CA GLY A 110 -10.65 9.97 10.31
C GLY A 110 -9.76 10.41 11.47
N ILE A 111 -8.47 10.06 11.42
CA ILE A 111 -7.48 10.40 12.46
C ILE A 111 -6.63 11.59 12.00
N SER A 112 -5.87 11.40 10.92
CA SER A 112 -5.01 12.41 10.33
C SER A 112 -4.65 12.02 8.91
N LEU A 113 -4.24 12.99 8.10
CA LEU A 113 -3.58 12.72 6.84
C LEU A 113 -2.17 12.17 7.12
N MET A 114 -1.90 10.94 6.67
CA MET A 114 -0.60 10.30 6.89
C MET A 114 0.50 10.92 6.04
N VAL A 115 0.32 10.99 4.72
CA VAL A 115 1.33 11.49 3.78
C VAL A 115 0.70 11.76 2.40
N TYR A 116 1.24 12.72 1.66
CA TYR A 116 1.04 12.82 0.20
C TYR A 116 2.21 12.15 -0.51
N VAL A 117 1.91 11.25 -1.45
CA VAL A 117 2.96 10.63 -2.25
C VAL A 117 2.61 10.78 -3.73
N PRO A 118 3.44 11.48 -4.52
CA PRO A 118 3.15 11.75 -5.92
C PRO A 118 3.33 10.49 -6.77
N ASN A 119 2.50 10.36 -7.81
CA ASN A 119 2.71 9.37 -8.84
C ASN A 119 3.71 9.89 -9.89
N VAL A 120 4.50 9.00 -10.46
CA VAL A 120 5.47 9.25 -11.53
C VAL A 120 5.29 8.22 -12.64
N LEU A 121 5.29 8.68 -13.90
CA LEU A 121 5.32 7.80 -15.06
C LEU A 121 6.77 7.33 -15.25
N VAL A 122 6.99 6.01 -15.23
CA VAL A 122 8.31 5.39 -15.36
C VAL A 122 8.28 4.22 -16.34
N MET A 123 9.40 4.01 -17.02
CA MET A 123 9.65 2.91 -17.97
C MET A 123 10.95 2.21 -17.60
N ASN A 124 11.13 0.94 -17.93
CA ASN A 124 12.47 0.35 -17.89
C ASN A 124 13.38 1.11 -18.89
N SER A 125 14.56 1.55 -18.47
CA SER A 125 15.42 2.41 -19.28
C SER A 125 15.92 1.74 -20.57
N GLU A 126 16.30 0.46 -20.53
CA GLU A 126 16.73 -0.29 -21.72
C GLU A 126 15.56 -0.51 -22.69
N HIS A 127 14.37 -0.77 -22.15
CA HIS A 127 13.16 -0.95 -22.96
C HIS A 127 12.73 0.37 -23.61
N ALA A 128 12.79 1.48 -22.88
CA ALA A 128 12.51 2.82 -23.40
C ALA A 128 13.49 3.17 -24.54
N GLU A 129 14.78 2.87 -24.39
CA GLU A 129 15.79 3.06 -25.44
C GLU A 129 15.47 2.20 -26.68
N LYS A 130 15.14 0.92 -26.50
CA LYS A 130 14.77 0.01 -27.59
C LYS A 130 13.56 0.49 -28.39
N LEU A 131 12.60 1.12 -27.73
CA LEU A 131 11.40 1.69 -28.37
C LEU A 131 11.61 3.12 -28.88
N GLY A 132 12.75 3.74 -28.60
CA GLY A 132 13.02 5.14 -28.95
C GLY A 132 12.18 6.15 -28.18
N ILE A 133 11.78 5.82 -26.95
CA ILE A 133 10.93 6.66 -26.10
C ILE A 133 11.81 7.38 -25.08
N GLN A 134 11.98 8.69 -25.23
CA GLN A 134 12.80 9.51 -24.30
C GLN A 134 11.97 10.56 -23.56
N SER A 135 10.70 10.69 -23.91
CA SER A 135 9.78 11.64 -23.33
C SER A 135 8.35 11.10 -23.33
N VAL A 136 7.48 11.75 -22.56
CA VAL A 136 6.04 11.47 -22.58
C VAL A 136 5.45 11.73 -23.98
N ALA A 137 5.98 12.70 -24.73
CA ALA A 137 5.55 12.96 -26.10
C ALA A 137 5.86 11.78 -27.03
N ASP A 138 7.05 11.17 -26.90
CA ASP A 138 7.43 9.99 -27.67
C ASP A 138 6.56 8.80 -27.29
N LEU A 139 6.27 8.61 -26.00
CA LEU A 139 5.36 7.57 -25.53
C LEU A 139 3.97 7.72 -26.15
N ILE A 140 3.40 8.93 -26.15
CA ILE A 140 2.10 9.22 -26.77
C ILE A 140 2.16 8.95 -28.27
N ALA A 141 3.20 9.43 -28.96
CA ALA A 141 3.36 9.22 -30.40
C ALA A 141 3.46 7.72 -30.75
N TYR A 142 4.26 6.96 -29.99
CA TYR A 142 4.40 5.52 -30.13
C TYR A 142 3.06 4.82 -29.90
N ALA A 143 2.34 5.15 -28.83
CA ALA A 143 1.05 4.55 -28.49
C ALA A 143 -0.01 4.81 -29.56
N LYS A 144 -0.04 6.02 -30.14
CA LYS A 144 -0.95 6.37 -31.26
C LYS A 144 -0.62 5.59 -32.53
N ALA A 145 0.66 5.41 -32.84
CA ALA A 145 1.10 4.63 -33.99
C ALA A 145 0.88 3.12 -33.81
N ASN A 146 0.83 2.64 -32.57
CA ASN A 146 0.79 1.22 -32.20
C ASN A 146 -0.33 0.92 -31.19
N PRO A 147 -1.62 1.12 -31.56
CA PRO A 147 -2.74 0.94 -30.64
C PRO A 147 -2.80 -0.49 -30.10
N GLY A 148 -2.99 -0.62 -28.77
CA GLY A 148 -3.08 -1.90 -28.07
C GLY A 148 -1.77 -2.68 -27.98
N LYS A 149 -0.64 -2.11 -28.40
CA LYS A 149 0.69 -2.76 -28.32
C LYS A 149 1.44 -2.48 -27.02
N LEU A 150 1.09 -1.38 -26.35
CA LEU A 150 1.64 -1.07 -25.03
C LEU A 150 0.72 -1.60 -23.93
N ASN A 151 1.33 -1.91 -22.81
CA ASN A 151 0.67 -2.26 -21.58
C ASN A 151 1.30 -1.53 -20.38
N TYR A 152 0.51 -1.30 -19.33
CA TYR A 152 1.01 -0.67 -18.10
C TYR A 152 0.61 -1.42 -16.85
N GLY A 153 1.54 -1.49 -15.90
CA GLY A 153 1.32 -2.09 -14.59
C GLY A 153 0.73 -1.09 -13.59
N SER A 154 0.02 -1.61 -12.59
CA SER A 154 -0.45 -0.82 -11.44
C SER A 154 -0.47 -1.63 -10.16
N GLY A 155 -0.65 -0.94 -9.02
CA GLY A 155 -0.89 -1.59 -7.73
C GLY A 155 -2.27 -2.25 -7.56
N GLY A 156 -3.05 -2.38 -8.63
CA GLY A 156 -4.32 -3.10 -8.67
C GLY A 156 -5.48 -2.23 -9.17
N ASN A 157 -6.62 -2.87 -9.42
CA ASN A 157 -7.85 -2.18 -9.80
C ASN A 157 -8.26 -1.17 -8.73
N GLY A 158 -8.53 0.06 -9.16
CA GLY A 158 -8.86 1.20 -8.31
C GLY A 158 -7.66 1.90 -7.66
N SER A 159 -6.44 1.38 -7.82
CA SER A 159 -5.24 2.04 -7.30
C SER A 159 -4.98 3.41 -7.96
N GLY A 160 -4.19 4.26 -7.29
CA GLY A 160 -3.78 5.56 -7.86
C GLY A 160 -3.07 5.43 -9.20
N GLY A 161 -2.23 4.42 -9.39
CA GLY A 161 -1.57 4.13 -10.66
C GLY A 161 -2.54 3.65 -11.75
N HIS A 162 -3.57 2.87 -11.39
CA HIS A 162 -4.63 2.48 -12.33
C HIS A 162 -5.38 3.71 -12.84
N LEU A 163 -5.86 4.58 -11.94
CA LEU A 163 -6.57 5.80 -12.34
C LEU A 163 -5.69 6.78 -13.10
N ALA A 164 -4.42 6.92 -12.74
CA ALA A 164 -3.48 7.76 -13.48
C ALA A 164 -3.31 7.25 -14.92
N GLY A 165 -3.23 5.93 -15.12
CA GLY A 165 -3.18 5.32 -16.44
C GLY A 165 -4.45 5.52 -17.26
N GLU A 166 -5.62 5.33 -16.67
CA GLU A 166 -6.90 5.57 -17.36
C GLU A 166 -7.09 7.06 -17.69
N LEU A 167 -6.68 7.97 -16.79
CA LEU A 167 -6.67 9.41 -17.07
C LEU A 167 -5.71 9.75 -18.22
N PHE A 168 -4.51 9.17 -18.22
CA PHE A 168 -3.54 9.35 -19.30
C PHE A 168 -4.08 8.85 -20.65
N LYS A 169 -4.63 7.63 -20.70
CA LYS A 169 -5.25 7.06 -21.90
C LYS A 169 -6.34 7.97 -22.45
N LYS A 170 -7.21 8.47 -21.58
CA LYS A 170 -8.30 9.38 -21.96
C LYS A 170 -7.79 10.72 -22.49
N GLN A 171 -6.80 11.32 -21.84
CA GLN A 171 -6.26 12.63 -22.23
C GLN A 171 -5.40 12.57 -23.49
N ALA A 172 -4.62 11.51 -23.65
CA ALA A 172 -3.75 11.31 -24.80
C ALA A 172 -4.47 10.67 -25.99
N GLU A 173 -5.69 10.14 -25.78
CA GLU A 173 -6.49 9.40 -26.77
C GLU A 173 -5.71 8.20 -27.34
N VAL A 174 -5.22 7.34 -26.43
CA VAL A 174 -4.39 6.16 -26.76
C VAL A 174 -5.00 4.88 -26.21
N ASP A 175 -4.80 3.79 -26.95
CA ASP A 175 -5.21 2.45 -26.54
C ASP A 175 -4.02 1.67 -25.94
N ILE A 176 -4.11 1.39 -24.64
CA ILE A 176 -3.06 0.77 -23.83
C ILE A 176 -3.72 -0.21 -22.85
N VAL A 177 -3.17 -1.42 -22.76
CA VAL A 177 -3.68 -2.50 -21.90
C VAL A 177 -3.26 -2.27 -20.45
N HIS A 178 -4.19 -2.41 -19.51
CA HIS A 178 -3.90 -2.33 -18.07
C HIS A 178 -3.65 -3.73 -17.48
N ILE A 179 -2.57 -3.88 -16.71
CA ILE A 179 -2.21 -5.10 -15.98
C ILE A 179 -2.22 -4.82 -14.46
N PRO A 180 -3.20 -5.34 -13.69
CA PRO A 180 -3.27 -5.12 -12.26
C PRO A 180 -2.40 -6.10 -11.46
N TYR A 181 -1.60 -5.59 -10.52
CA TYR A 181 -0.84 -6.37 -9.54
C TYR A 181 -1.39 -6.15 -8.13
N ASN A 182 -1.00 -7.00 -7.17
CA ASN A 182 -1.43 -6.89 -5.76
C ASN A 182 -0.62 -5.85 -4.95
N GLY A 183 -0.29 -4.70 -5.54
CA GLY A 183 0.43 -3.59 -4.90
C GLY A 183 1.58 -3.02 -5.74
N GLY A 184 2.18 -1.93 -5.28
CA GLY A 184 3.25 -1.24 -6.01
C GLY A 184 4.53 -2.07 -6.18
N ALA A 185 4.94 -2.81 -5.15
CA ALA A 185 6.14 -3.65 -5.21
C ALA A 185 6.12 -4.70 -6.34
N PRO A 186 5.08 -5.57 -6.47
CA PRO A 186 5.02 -6.51 -7.60
C PRO A 186 4.90 -5.81 -8.96
N ALA A 187 4.20 -4.66 -9.05
CA ALA A 187 4.14 -3.89 -10.29
C ALA A 187 5.51 -3.31 -10.71
N GLN A 188 6.29 -2.84 -9.74
CA GLN A 188 7.64 -2.34 -10.00
C GLN A 188 8.60 -3.46 -10.41
N MET A 189 8.48 -4.64 -9.80
CA MET A 189 9.25 -5.81 -10.23
C MET A 189 8.94 -6.17 -11.68
N ALA A 190 7.66 -6.23 -12.05
CA ALA A 190 7.24 -6.49 -13.43
C ALA A 190 7.81 -5.45 -14.42
N LEU A 191 7.82 -4.17 -14.03
CA LEU A 191 8.42 -3.11 -14.83
C LEU A 191 9.94 -3.30 -14.99
N LEU A 192 10.65 -3.56 -13.90
CA LEU A 192 12.10 -3.79 -13.94
C LEU A 192 12.47 -4.99 -14.83
N SER A 193 11.65 -6.03 -14.88
CA SER A 193 11.81 -7.18 -15.77
C SER A 193 11.26 -6.97 -17.20
N ALA A 194 10.76 -5.77 -17.53
CA ALA A 194 10.11 -5.46 -18.80
C ALA A 194 8.91 -6.38 -19.16
N GLU A 195 8.21 -6.89 -18.14
CA GLU A 195 6.93 -7.59 -18.31
C GLU A 195 5.81 -6.60 -18.65
N VAL A 196 5.90 -5.38 -18.10
CA VAL A 196 5.04 -4.24 -18.47
C VAL A 196 5.88 -3.11 -19.07
N ASP A 197 5.32 -2.37 -20.02
CA ASP A 197 6.09 -1.35 -20.74
C ASP A 197 6.36 -0.11 -19.89
N PHE A 198 5.37 0.29 -19.08
CA PHE A 198 5.48 1.43 -18.18
C PHE A 198 4.56 1.27 -16.97
N THR A 199 4.73 2.14 -15.96
CA THR A 199 3.80 2.24 -14.84
C THR A 199 3.61 3.69 -14.43
N PHE A 200 2.48 3.98 -13.78
CA PHE A 200 2.35 5.15 -12.91
C PHE A 200 2.63 4.70 -11.48
N ASP A 201 3.91 4.66 -11.11
CA ASP A 201 4.36 4.21 -9.80
C ASP A 201 4.40 5.38 -8.81
N ASN A 202 4.60 5.05 -7.54
CA ASN A 202 4.77 6.02 -6.49
C ASN A 202 6.24 6.47 -6.40
N LEU A 203 6.50 7.78 -6.32
CA LEU A 203 7.86 8.31 -6.35
C LEU A 203 8.75 7.73 -5.25
N ALA A 204 8.18 7.47 -4.07
CA ALA A 204 8.91 6.90 -2.94
C ALA A 204 9.54 5.52 -3.26
N THR A 205 8.88 4.70 -4.07
CA THR A 205 9.39 3.39 -4.50
C THR A 205 10.18 3.47 -5.79
N ALA A 206 9.83 4.37 -6.72
CA ALA A 206 10.52 4.49 -7.99
C ALA A 206 11.88 5.20 -7.89
N ALA A 207 12.03 6.16 -6.96
CA ALA A 207 13.20 7.03 -6.88
C ALA A 207 14.56 6.30 -6.82
N PRO A 208 14.75 5.22 -6.04
CA PRO A 208 16.03 4.50 -6.04
C PRO A 208 16.39 3.90 -7.40
N ASN A 209 15.42 3.41 -8.17
CA ASN A 209 15.68 2.84 -9.49
C ASN A 209 15.92 3.92 -10.55
N ILE A 210 15.18 5.04 -10.47
CA ILE A 210 15.40 6.23 -11.31
C ILE A 210 16.82 6.77 -11.10
N GLN A 211 17.25 6.94 -9.85
CA GLN A 211 18.60 7.44 -9.53
C GLN A 211 19.71 6.53 -10.04
N ASN A 212 19.44 5.23 -10.14
CA ASN A 212 20.39 4.23 -10.64
C ASN A 212 20.28 4.00 -12.15
N GLY A 213 19.45 4.77 -12.87
CA GLY A 213 19.28 4.65 -14.33
C GLY A 213 18.67 3.33 -14.79
N LYS A 214 17.88 2.68 -13.92
CA LYS A 214 17.13 1.46 -14.28
C LYS A 214 15.72 1.76 -14.79
N LEU A 215 15.15 2.86 -14.30
CA LEU A 215 13.83 3.38 -14.65
C LEU A 215 13.91 4.85 -15.10
#